data_AF-A0A496Q5L2-F1
#
_entry.id   AF-A0A496Q5L2-F1
#
_cell.length_a   1.000
_cell.length_b   1.000
_cell.length_c   1.000
_cell.angle_alpha   90.00
_cell.angle_beta   90.00
_cell.angle_gamma   90.00
#
_symmetry.space_group_name_H-M   'P 1'
#
loop_
_entity.id
_entity.type
_entity.pdbx_description
1 polymer ?
#
loop_
_entity_poly.entity_id
_entity_poly.type
_entity_poly.pdbx_seq_one_letter_code
_entity_poly.pdbx_strand_id
1 'polypeptide(L)'
;MRSFREWKATTIAKLLELERKYAGNKRALETIDAIITRLEYAKARDLASVLMLFHHGSKVVPELLDLVPLAEEVEYWLRERA
;
A
#
# COMPACT_ATOMS: atom_id res chain seq x y z
N MET A 1 -1.61 -5.80 17.47
CA MET A 1 -1.65 -5.78 15.99
C MET A 1 -2.23 -4.45 15.55
N ARG A 2 -1.69 -3.80 14.52
CA ARG A 2 -2.22 -2.49 14.10
C ARG A 2 -3.56 -2.67 13.37
N SER A 3 -4.42 -1.67 13.47
CA SER A 3 -5.65 -1.59 12.71
C SER A 3 -5.38 -1.32 11.22
N PHE A 4 -6.34 -1.65 10.36
CA PHE A 4 -6.27 -1.33 8.93
C PHE A 4 -6.08 0.18 8.67
N ARG A 5 -6.64 1.03 9.54
CA ARG A 5 -6.49 2.49 9.44
C ARG A 5 -5.07 2.94 9.75
N GLU A 6 -4.46 2.38 10.79
CA GLU A 6 -3.06 2.66 11.17
C GLU A 6 -2.09 2.16 10.10
N TRP A 7 -2.31 0.96 9.55
CA TRP A 7 -1.53 0.48 8.40
C TRP A 7 -1.66 1.43 7.21
N LYS A 8 -2.87 1.82 6.81
CA LYS A 8 -3.06 2.79 5.71
C LYS A 8 -2.29 4.09 5.92
N ALA A 9 -2.40 4.69 7.11
CA ALA A 9 -1.75 5.96 7.41
C ALA A 9 -0.22 5.86 7.36
N THR A 10 0.34 4.82 7.99
CA THR A 10 1.80 4.59 8.00
C THR A 10 2.34 4.24 6.61
N THR A 11 1.59 3.46 5.84
CA THR A 11 1.95 3.12 4.45
C THR A 11 1.91 4.34 3.53
N ILE A 12 0.90 5.20 3.63
CA ILE A 12 0.86 6.46 2.86
C ILE A 12 2.05 7.36 3.21
N ALA A 13 2.40 7.48 4.51
CA ALA A 13 3.59 8.24 4.90
C ALA A 13 4.88 7.71 4.25
N LYS A 14 5.03 6.38 4.16
CA LYS A 14 6.17 5.76 3.47
C LYS A 14 6.15 5.94 1.95
N LEU A 15 4.97 5.95 1.33
CA LEU A 15 4.84 6.25 -0.09
C LEU A 15 5.30 7.69 -0.41
N LEU A 16 4.96 8.66 0.44
CA LEU A 16 5.44 10.05 0.29
C LEU A 16 6.97 10.18 0.47
N GLU A 17 7.59 9.33 1.30
CA GLU A 17 9.06 9.25 1.38
C GLU A 17 9.64 8.69 0.06
N LEU A 18 9.00 7.67 -0.52
CA LEU A 18 9.40 7.08 -1.80
C LEU A 18 9.24 8.06 -2.97
N GLU A 19 8.21 8.93 -2.98
CA GLU A 19 8.09 9.98 -4.01
C GLU A 19 9.33 10.87 -4.05
N ARG A 20 9.84 11.28 -2.89
CA ARG A 20 11.06 12.09 -2.79
C ARG A 20 12.28 11.33 -3.31
N LYS A 21 12.38 10.03 -2.99
CA LYS A 21 13.44 9.15 -3.48
C LYS A 21 13.40 8.99 -5.01
N TYR A 22 12.20 8.93 -5.58
CA TYR A 22 11.95 8.67 -7.00
C TYR A 22 11.63 9.95 -7.81
N ALA A 23 11.95 11.14 -7.31
CA ALA A 23 11.57 12.43 -7.91
C ALA A 23 11.94 12.59 -9.40
N GLY A 24 12.97 11.89 -9.91
CA GLY A 24 13.37 11.90 -11.32
C GLY A 24 12.76 10.77 -12.19
N ASN A 25 11.98 9.86 -11.60
CA ASN A 25 11.44 8.69 -12.29
C ASN A 25 9.92 8.82 -12.43
N LYS A 26 9.49 9.37 -13.57
CA LYS A 26 8.06 9.59 -13.88
C LYS A 26 7.18 8.36 -13.65
N ARG A 27 7.64 7.18 -14.09
CA ARG A 27 6.87 5.93 -13.96
C ARG A 27 6.72 5.52 -12.50
N ALA A 28 7.75 5.71 -11.69
CA ALA A 28 7.68 5.43 -10.26
C ALA A 28 6.72 6.39 -9.56
N LEU A 29 6.77 7.68 -9.88
CA LEU A 29 5.85 8.69 -9.33
C LEU A 29 4.39 8.37 -9.67
N GLU A 30 4.08 8.09 -10.95
CA GLU A 30 2.74 7.68 -11.37
C GLU A 30 2.26 6.41 -10.66
N THR A 31 3.18 5.46 -10.43
CA THR A 31 2.88 4.23 -9.68
C THR A 31 2.56 4.53 -8.22
N ILE A 32 3.32 5.40 -7.57
CA ILE A 32 3.13 5.78 -6.17
C ILE A 32 1.81 6.56 -6.01
N ASP A 33 1.54 7.54 -6.86
CA ASP A 33 0.29 8.32 -6.86
C ASP A 33 -0.94 7.41 -7.01
N ALA A 34 -0.88 6.45 -7.92
CA ALA A 34 -1.96 5.49 -8.13
C ALA A 34 -2.22 4.63 -6.87
N ILE A 35 -1.15 4.22 -6.17
CA ILE A 35 -1.24 3.46 -4.92
C ILE A 35 -1.83 4.32 -3.79
N ILE A 36 -1.36 5.57 -3.62
CA ILE A 36 -1.88 6.49 -2.60
C ILE A 36 -3.39 6.70 -2.83
N THR A 37 -3.79 7.00 -4.06
CA THR A 37 -5.20 7.19 -4.45
C THR A 37 -6.02 5.93 -4.13
N ARG A 38 -5.53 4.74 -4.49
CA ARG A 38 -6.25 3.49 -4.20
C ARG A 38 -6.37 3.24 -2.69
N LEU A 39 -5.29 3.48 -1.95
CA LEU A 39 -5.26 3.29 -0.50
C LEU A 39 -6.22 4.23 0.20
N GLU A 40 -6.29 5.51 -0.18
CA GLU A 40 -7.17 6.52 0.43
C GLU A 40 -8.61 6.00 0.59
N TYR A 41 -9.15 5.39 -0.47
CA TYR A 41 -10.52 4.89 -0.52
C TYR A 41 -10.68 3.41 -0.14
N ALA A 42 -9.59 2.64 -0.02
CA ALA A 42 -9.65 1.21 0.28
C ALA A 42 -10.30 0.94 1.64
N LYS A 43 -11.14 -0.10 1.69
CA LYS A 43 -11.63 -0.77 2.90
C LYS A 43 -10.96 -2.15 3.02
N ALA A 44 -11.10 -2.83 4.16
CA ALA A 44 -10.47 -4.14 4.34
C ALA A 44 -10.92 -5.19 3.30
N ARG A 45 -12.17 -5.12 2.81
CA ARG A 45 -12.66 -5.98 1.71
C ARG A 45 -11.93 -5.79 0.37
N ASP A 46 -11.27 -4.64 0.18
CA ASP A 46 -10.52 -4.30 -1.04
C ASP A 46 -9.08 -4.84 -1.02
N LEU A 47 -8.65 -5.45 0.08
CA LEU A 47 -7.26 -5.75 0.39
C LEU A 47 -6.59 -6.61 -0.69
N ALA A 48 -7.28 -7.60 -1.25
CA ALA A 48 -6.76 -8.40 -2.35
C ALA A 48 -6.33 -7.54 -3.56
N SER A 49 -7.16 -6.56 -3.96
CA SER A 49 -6.83 -5.66 -5.06
C SER A 49 -5.67 -4.72 -4.73
N VAL A 50 -5.56 -4.29 -3.47
CA VAL A 50 -4.47 -3.44 -3.00
C VAL A 50 -3.15 -4.21 -3.00
N LEU A 51 -3.14 -5.46 -2.53
CA LEU A 51 -1.95 -6.32 -2.54
C LEU A 51 -1.44 -6.58 -3.97
N MET A 52 -2.35 -6.81 -4.92
CA MET A 52 -1.98 -6.94 -6.33
C MET A 52 -1.39 -5.65 -6.91
N LEU A 53 -1.92 -4.49 -6.51
CA LEU A 53 -1.39 -3.20 -6.94
C LEU A 53 0.05 -3.01 -6.41
N PHE A 54 0.33 -3.40 -5.17
CA PHE A 54 1.68 -3.35 -4.60
C PHE A 54 2.63 -4.30 -5.34
N HIS A 55 2.20 -5.53 -5.62
CA HIS A 55 2.99 -6.49 -6.40
C HIS A 55 3.32 -5.99 -7.82
N HIS A 56 2.36 -5.35 -8.50
CA HIS A 56 2.61 -4.80 -9.82
C HIS A 56 3.51 -3.56 -9.77
N GLY A 57 3.27 -2.68 -8.81
CA GLY A 57 4.08 -1.49 -8.61
C GLY A 57 5.52 -1.82 -8.24
N SER A 58 5.77 -2.94 -7.55
CA SER A 58 7.12 -3.31 -7.10
C SER A 58 8.10 -3.62 -8.25
N LYS A 59 7.59 -3.86 -9.45
CA LYS A 59 8.39 -3.96 -10.69
C LYS A 59 9.06 -2.63 -11.07
N VAL A 60 8.60 -1.52 -10.50
CA VAL A 60 9.11 -0.16 -10.72
C VAL A 60 9.65 0.44 -9.41
N VAL A 61 9.00 0.17 -8.29
CA VAL A 61 9.35 0.66 -6.93
C VAL A 61 9.47 -0.54 -5.99
N PRO A 62 10.61 -1.26 -5.95
CA PRO A 62 10.77 -2.53 -5.24
C PRO A 62 10.36 -2.49 -3.76
N GLU A 63 10.58 -1.36 -3.08
CA GLU A 63 10.29 -1.12 -1.66
C GLU A 63 8.80 -1.22 -1.33
N LEU A 64 7.91 -1.23 -2.33
CA LEU A 64 6.49 -1.48 -2.11
C LEU A 64 6.24 -2.83 -1.44
N LEU A 65 7.09 -3.84 -1.66
CA LEU A 65 6.95 -5.13 -0.99
C LEU A 65 7.21 -5.05 0.52
N ASP A 66 8.02 -4.10 0.98
CA ASP A 66 8.30 -3.88 2.41
C ASP A 66 7.10 -3.23 3.14
N LEU A 67 6.16 -2.67 2.37
CA LEU A 67 4.97 -1.99 2.88
C LEU A 67 3.74 -2.90 2.96
N VAL A 68 3.85 -4.13 2.42
CA VAL A 68 2.79 -5.14 2.46
C VAL A 68 2.54 -5.58 3.92
N PRO A 69 1.28 -5.66 4.37
CA PRO A 69 0.95 -6.12 5.72
C PRO A 69 1.27 -7.61 5.88
N LEU A 70 1.47 -8.05 7.13
CA LEU A 70 1.69 -9.47 7.42
C LEU A 70 0.41 -10.29 7.19
N ALA A 71 0.56 -11.60 6.94
CA ALA A 71 -0.58 -12.48 6.70
C ALA A 71 -1.56 -12.50 7.89
N GLU A 72 -1.05 -12.46 9.12
CA GLU A 72 -1.85 -12.42 10.35
C GLU A 72 -2.67 -11.12 10.46
N GLU A 73 -2.11 -10.00 10.00
CA GLU A 73 -2.82 -8.71 9.94
C GLU A 73 -3.96 -8.75 8.93
N VAL A 74 -3.69 -9.32 7.74
CA VAL A 74 -4.66 -9.51 6.66
C VAL A 74 -5.85 -10.34 7.14
N GLU A 75 -5.59 -11.49 7.76
CA GLU A 75 -6.65 -12.37 8.26
C GLU A 75 -7.53 -11.67 9.30
N TYR A 76 -6.93 -10.96 10.23
CA TYR A 76 -7.66 -10.25 11.28
C TYR A 76 -8.54 -9.14 10.73
N TRP A 77 -8.04 -8.31 9.81
CA TRP A 77 -8.85 -7.23 9.23
C TRP A 77 -10.01 -7.74 8.38
N LEU A 78 -9.89 -8.92 7.80
CA LEU A 78 -10.98 -9.58 7.06
C LEU A 78 -12.02 -10.19 8.00
N ARG A 79 -11.61 -10.75 9.14
CA ARG A 79 -12.51 -11.33 10.15
C ARG A 79 -13.29 -10.27 10.94
N GLU A 80 -12.69 -9.11 11.26
CA GLU A 80 -13.40 -8.01 11.95
C GLU A 80 -14.54 -7.39 11.12
N ARG A 81 -14.71 -7.78 9.85
CA ARG A 81 -15.78 -7.32 8.97
C ARG A 81 -16.79 -8.40 8.58
N ALA A 82 -16.62 -9.62 9.08
CA ALA A 82 -17.60 -10.71 8.97
C ALA A 82 -18.59 -10.62 10.15
#